data_AF-A0A6A3CJ76-F1
#
_entry.id   AF-A0A6A3CJ76-F1
#
_cell.length_a   1.000
_cell.length_b   1.000
_cell.length_c   1.000
_cell.angle_alpha   90.00
_cell.angle_beta   90.00
_cell.angle_gamma   90.00
#
_symmetry.space_group_name_H-M   'P 1'
#
loop_
_entity.id
_entity.type
_entity.pdbx_description
1 polymer ?
#
loop_
_entity_poly.entity_id
_entity_poly.type
_entity_poly.pdbx_seq_one_letter_code
_entity_poly.pdbx_strand_id
1 'polypeptide(L)'
;MVRSLNILGHAHIENASFKSQVNGLCNSDIEAATRIQIAWKRFLHRSQSKQTFAATKIQRCFRGWRLRRRFMKQKQAITKIQSNFRRLRCWRAFQIARKEFVCKSLQNQTLAATKIQSHFCAWLLRSYKKKKQAIIKIQSNIRRLKCYRAFQIARKEFACRSLQNQTAATKIQNQFRAWQLRRSFMKKKQAIIKIQSNFRRLKCYRTFQIARKEFACRSLQNQTLAATEIQSWFRAWQLRISFMKKKQAIIKIQSNFRRRKCLRASQQYENANRSAIIIQSYVRGWIARRKAWRYKYLIVMIQSYWKGYVARKESRVLLKDLRLRMQKSAKNVDDIKRIINRLLSALSELLSMKSISGILHHCETLDIATAHSLKCCEELVAADAIGILLKQIHSASRSIPDQEVLKHALSTLRNLARYPHLAQMLIDSPPSVETILWEMLRNKEEGYFIASEILKKICSNPKDVKAVHKLPALLKRLHILAEDLTRKLNIEKRLNF
;
A
#
# COMPACT_ATOMS: atom_id res chain seq x y z
N MET A 1 67.06 22.88 -220.77
CA MET A 1 65.97 22.62 -221.72
C MET A 1 64.72 23.35 -221.19
N VAL A 2 63.76 23.87 -221.98
CA VAL A 2 63.17 23.46 -223.28
C VAL A 2 62.18 22.29 -223.11
N ARG A 3 60.96 22.43 -223.66
CA ARG A 3 59.79 21.53 -223.54
C ARG A 3 59.18 21.47 -222.11
N SER A 4 57.88 21.22 -221.91
CA SER A 4 56.76 20.94 -222.85
C SER A 4 55.46 21.60 -222.29
N LEU A 5 54.60 22.24 -223.08
CA LEU A 5 53.44 21.66 -223.80
C LEU A 5 52.40 20.94 -222.91
N ASN A 6 51.13 21.39 -223.01
CA ASN A 6 49.91 20.59 -223.19
C ASN A 6 49.28 19.88 -221.93
N ILE A 7 47.95 19.71 -221.79
CA ILE A 7 46.76 20.16 -222.57
C ILE A 7 45.42 20.01 -221.78
N LEU A 8 44.33 20.63 -222.25
CA LEU A 8 42.89 20.46 -221.87
C LEU A 8 42.46 20.81 -220.42
N GLY A 9 41.19 21.20 -220.16
CA GLY A 9 40.13 21.58 -221.11
C GLY A 9 38.71 21.65 -220.50
N HIS A 10 37.89 22.62 -220.96
CA HIS A 10 36.47 22.89 -220.63
C HIS A 10 36.15 23.20 -219.14
N ALA A 11 35.36 24.21 -218.75
CA ALA A 11 34.92 25.50 -219.31
C ALA A 11 34.34 26.32 -218.11
N HIS A 12 34.13 27.64 -218.08
CA HIS A 12 34.28 28.77 -219.02
C HIS A 12 34.71 30.03 -218.19
N ILE A 13 34.20 31.22 -218.54
CA ILE A 13 33.97 32.41 -217.68
C ILE A 13 35.18 33.29 -217.27
N GLU A 14 35.12 34.64 -217.23
CA GLU A 14 34.44 35.61 -218.15
C GLU A 14 34.76 37.10 -217.82
N ASN A 15 34.23 38.00 -218.66
CA ASN A 15 33.92 39.41 -218.36
C ASN A 15 35.09 40.41 -218.14
N ALA A 16 34.94 41.40 -217.24
CA ALA A 16 35.41 42.78 -217.41
C ALA A 16 35.93 43.40 -216.07
N SER A 17 36.31 44.69 -215.90
CA SER A 17 36.04 45.96 -216.62
C SER A 17 37.10 47.03 -216.25
N PHE A 18 37.13 48.31 -216.67
CA PHE A 18 36.13 49.11 -217.43
C PHE A 18 36.71 50.29 -218.26
N LYS A 19 37.67 51.07 -217.72
CA LYS A 19 38.18 52.39 -218.22
C LYS A 19 39.55 52.68 -217.58
N SER A 20 40.50 53.45 -218.12
CA SER A 20 40.74 54.00 -219.48
C SER A 20 42.28 53.95 -219.71
N GLN A 21 43.17 54.93 -219.93
CA GLN A 21 43.32 56.35 -220.41
C GLN A 21 44.88 56.56 -220.56
N VAL A 22 45.53 57.56 -221.18
CA VAL A 22 45.21 58.82 -221.90
C VAL A 22 46.41 59.17 -222.85
N ASN A 23 46.38 60.30 -223.57
CA ASN A 23 47.50 60.85 -224.39
C ASN A 23 48.77 61.18 -223.55
N GLY A 24 49.98 61.42 -224.10
CA GLY A 24 50.42 61.75 -225.47
C GLY A 24 51.08 63.15 -225.50
N LEU A 25 51.77 63.64 -226.54
CA LEU A 25 52.14 63.15 -227.89
C LEU A 25 53.48 63.83 -228.31
N CYS A 26 54.36 63.22 -229.11
CA CYS A 26 55.61 63.86 -229.62
C CYS A 26 56.25 63.11 -230.82
N ASN A 27 56.95 63.82 -231.73
CA ASN A 27 57.83 63.29 -232.79
C ASN A 27 58.73 64.42 -233.38
N SER A 28 60.00 64.15 -233.78
CA SER A 28 60.86 65.12 -234.51
C SER A 28 62.13 64.49 -235.16
N ASP A 29 62.94 65.33 -235.84
CA ASP A 29 64.36 65.20 -236.26
C ASP A 29 64.79 64.25 -237.41
N ILE A 30 65.43 64.82 -238.46
CA ILE A 30 66.41 64.22 -239.42
C ILE A 30 66.81 65.24 -240.53
N GLU A 31 68.09 65.30 -240.95
CA GLU A 31 68.55 66.05 -242.15
C GLU A 31 69.99 65.68 -242.64
N ALA A 32 70.36 66.17 -243.83
CA ALA A 32 71.67 66.68 -244.29
C ALA A 32 72.51 65.88 -245.30
N ALA A 33 73.05 66.57 -246.33
CA ALA A 33 73.93 66.05 -247.38
C ALA A 33 74.86 67.12 -248.01
N THR A 34 75.93 66.72 -248.73
CA THR A 34 76.86 67.63 -249.46
C THR A 34 77.41 67.00 -250.75
N ARG A 35 78.04 67.77 -251.65
CA ARG A 35 78.54 67.30 -252.97
C ARG A 35 79.87 66.53 -252.94
N ILE A 36 80.51 66.36 -251.77
CA ILE A 36 81.90 65.86 -251.59
C ILE A 36 82.05 64.32 -251.73
N GLN A 37 81.01 63.64 -252.23
CA GLN A 37 80.75 62.22 -251.93
C GLN A 37 81.40 61.17 -252.87
N ILE A 38 81.90 61.54 -254.06
CA ILE A 38 82.21 60.54 -255.11
C ILE A 38 83.61 59.92 -254.97
N ALA A 39 84.67 60.73 -254.84
CA ALA A 39 86.06 60.22 -254.81
C ALA A 39 86.29 59.22 -253.65
N TRP A 40 85.63 59.47 -252.52
CA TRP A 40 85.57 58.62 -251.32
C TRP A 40 85.24 57.15 -251.64
N LYS A 41 84.39 56.88 -252.64
CA LYS A 41 83.87 55.53 -252.94
C LYS A 41 84.93 54.56 -253.46
N ARG A 42 85.97 55.01 -254.19
CA ARG A 42 86.98 54.10 -254.77
C ARG A 42 87.99 53.59 -253.74
N PHE A 43 88.42 54.44 -252.81
CA PHE A 43 89.33 54.05 -251.72
C PHE A 43 88.65 53.07 -250.74
N LEU A 44 87.37 53.29 -250.44
CA LEU A 44 86.54 52.43 -249.58
C LEU A 44 86.66 50.94 -249.92
N HIS A 45 86.49 50.58 -251.19
CA HIS A 45 86.21 49.20 -251.59
C HIS A 45 87.36 48.21 -251.33
N ARG A 46 88.63 48.63 -251.40
CA ARG A 46 89.76 47.70 -251.16
C ARG A 46 90.18 47.64 -249.69
N SER A 47 89.83 48.63 -248.86
CA SER A 47 89.91 48.51 -247.40
C SER A 47 89.00 47.37 -246.89
N GLN A 48 87.80 47.26 -247.46
CA GLN A 48 86.79 46.23 -247.16
C GLN A 48 87.35 44.80 -247.13
N SER A 49 88.17 44.43 -248.13
CA SER A 49 88.63 43.04 -248.32
C SER A 49 89.63 42.56 -247.26
N LYS A 50 90.39 43.48 -246.62
CA LYS A 50 91.27 43.10 -245.49
C LYS A 50 90.50 42.91 -244.17
N GLN A 51 89.32 43.52 -244.03
CA GLN A 51 88.52 43.42 -242.80
C GLN A 51 87.83 42.06 -242.64
N THR A 52 87.41 41.42 -243.74
CA THR A 52 86.61 40.17 -243.70
C THR A 52 87.37 38.99 -243.08
N PHE A 53 88.68 38.85 -243.37
CA PHE A 53 89.50 37.76 -242.83
C PHE A 53 89.78 37.90 -241.32
N ALA A 54 89.84 39.13 -240.79
CA ALA A 54 89.98 39.36 -239.36
C ALA A 54 88.76 38.85 -238.56
N ALA A 55 87.55 38.97 -239.14
CA ALA A 55 86.31 38.60 -238.47
C ALA A 55 86.20 37.09 -238.17
N THR A 56 86.63 36.21 -239.09
CA THR A 56 86.48 34.75 -238.92
C THR A 56 87.35 34.20 -237.80
N LYS A 57 88.56 34.73 -237.58
CA LYS A 57 89.40 34.39 -236.41
C LYS A 57 88.73 34.82 -235.10
N ILE A 58 88.16 36.02 -235.03
CA ILE A 58 87.51 36.55 -233.81
C ILE A 58 86.27 35.71 -233.43
N GLN A 59 85.45 35.33 -234.41
CA GLN A 59 84.25 34.51 -234.19
C GLN A 59 84.54 33.15 -233.51
N ARG A 60 85.66 32.49 -233.86
CA ARG A 60 86.06 31.21 -233.25
C ARG A 60 86.32 31.33 -231.74
N CYS A 61 87.05 32.37 -231.31
CA CYS A 61 87.39 32.57 -229.89
C CYS A 61 86.15 32.88 -229.03
N PHE A 62 85.23 33.72 -229.52
CA PHE A 62 84.04 34.10 -228.76
C PHE A 62 83.12 32.90 -228.45
N ARG A 63 82.96 31.96 -229.41
CA ARG A 63 82.18 30.73 -229.20
C ARG A 63 82.76 29.87 -228.05
N GLY A 64 84.07 29.75 -227.95
CA GLY A 64 84.75 28.99 -226.88
C GLY A 64 84.59 29.62 -225.50
N TRP A 65 84.75 30.95 -225.39
CA TRP A 65 84.59 31.69 -224.13
C TRP A 65 83.17 31.56 -223.56
N ARG A 66 82.14 31.66 -224.42
CA ARG A 66 80.73 31.59 -224.00
C ARG A 66 80.38 30.23 -223.34
N LEU A 67 81.03 29.14 -223.76
CA LEU A 67 80.80 27.81 -223.19
C LEU A 67 81.36 27.71 -221.76
N ARG A 68 82.63 28.09 -221.56
CA ARG A 68 83.30 28.03 -220.24
C ARG A 68 82.59 28.85 -219.17
N ARG A 69 82.10 30.05 -219.53
CA ARG A 69 81.39 30.95 -218.58
C ARG A 69 80.03 30.40 -218.11
N ARG A 70 79.40 29.47 -218.86
CA ARG A 70 78.12 28.84 -218.46
C ARG A 70 78.32 27.75 -217.39
N PHE A 71 79.36 26.94 -217.52
CA PHE A 71 79.68 25.83 -216.61
C PHE A 71 79.94 26.31 -215.17
N MET A 72 80.74 27.37 -214.99
CA MET A 72 81.08 27.90 -213.66
C MET A 72 79.85 28.41 -212.88
N LYS A 73 78.85 29.01 -213.55
CA LYS A 73 77.59 29.41 -212.92
C LYS A 73 76.79 28.21 -212.37
N GLN A 74 76.78 27.08 -213.08
CA GLN A 74 76.10 25.88 -212.59
C GLN A 74 76.81 25.26 -211.38
N LYS A 75 78.15 25.20 -211.37
CA LYS A 75 78.91 24.63 -210.24
C LYS A 75 78.75 25.45 -208.95
N GLN A 76 78.68 26.78 -209.03
CA GLN A 76 78.42 27.66 -207.86
C GLN A 76 77.02 27.50 -207.25
N ALA A 77 76.01 27.09 -208.03
CA ALA A 77 74.66 26.86 -207.49
C ALA A 77 74.62 25.63 -206.58
N ILE A 78 75.33 24.56 -206.97
CA ILE A 78 75.32 23.25 -206.28
C ILE A 78 75.89 23.36 -204.85
N THR A 79 77.06 24.01 -204.69
CA THR A 79 77.67 24.21 -203.36
C THR A 79 76.80 25.05 -202.41
N LYS A 80 75.99 25.97 -202.94
CA LYS A 80 75.11 26.85 -202.14
C LYS A 80 73.85 26.14 -201.64
N ILE A 81 73.44 25.04 -202.28
CA ILE A 81 72.40 24.13 -201.76
C ILE A 81 72.97 23.24 -200.66
N GLN A 82 74.16 22.68 -200.87
CA GLN A 82 74.82 21.76 -199.93
C GLN A 82 75.12 22.38 -198.56
N SER A 83 75.46 23.67 -198.48
CA SER A 83 75.71 24.36 -197.21
C SER A 83 74.43 24.60 -196.38
N ASN A 84 73.32 24.97 -197.03
CA ASN A 84 72.03 25.20 -196.36
C ASN A 84 71.48 23.94 -195.69
N PHE A 85 71.64 22.77 -196.31
CA PHE A 85 71.19 21.50 -195.72
C PHE A 85 71.95 21.16 -194.43
N ARG A 86 73.26 21.43 -194.37
CA ARG A 86 74.07 21.25 -193.15
C ARG A 86 73.58 22.14 -192.00
N ARG A 87 73.24 23.41 -192.27
CA ARG A 87 72.69 24.35 -191.28
C ARG A 87 71.40 23.84 -190.65
N LEU A 88 70.49 23.30 -191.46
CA LEU A 88 69.19 22.80 -190.98
C LEU A 88 69.32 21.60 -190.03
N ARG A 89 70.31 20.72 -190.26
CA ARG A 89 70.52 19.53 -189.43
C ARG A 89 70.93 19.87 -187.99
N CYS A 90 71.83 20.85 -187.81
CA CYS A 90 72.27 21.29 -186.48
C CYS A 90 71.14 21.99 -185.69
N TRP A 91 70.31 22.80 -186.37
CA TRP A 91 69.21 23.52 -185.73
C TRP A 91 68.15 22.59 -185.12
N ARG A 92 67.84 21.46 -185.78
CA ARG A 92 66.91 20.45 -185.24
C ARG A 92 67.44 19.75 -183.98
N ALA A 93 68.75 19.48 -183.88
CA ALA A 93 69.32 18.82 -182.71
C ALA A 93 69.18 19.66 -181.43
N PHE A 94 69.42 20.98 -181.53
CA PHE A 94 69.31 21.91 -180.40
C PHE A 94 67.89 21.99 -179.80
N GLN A 95 66.85 21.91 -180.64
CA GLN A 95 65.45 21.94 -180.19
C GLN A 95 65.05 20.71 -179.35
N ILE A 96 65.66 19.55 -179.58
CA ILE A 96 65.35 18.32 -178.83
C ILE A 96 65.91 18.41 -177.41
N ALA A 97 67.21 18.70 -177.28
CA ALA A 97 67.89 18.81 -175.98
C ALA A 97 67.24 19.86 -175.05
N ARG A 98 66.73 20.96 -175.62
CA ARG A 98 66.01 22.01 -174.86
C ARG A 98 64.70 21.52 -174.23
N LYS A 99 64.02 20.50 -174.80
CA LYS A 99 62.76 19.98 -174.24
C LYS A 99 62.98 19.07 -173.04
N GLU A 100 63.99 18.20 -173.05
CA GLU A 100 64.26 17.27 -171.94
C GLU A 100 64.60 17.98 -170.62
N PHE A 101 65.39 19.06 -170.68
CA PHE A 101 65.86 19.77 -169.48
C PHE A 101 64.70 20.36 -168.67
N VAL A 102 63.68 20.91 -169.34
CA VAL A 102 62.52 21.54 -168.69
C VAL A 102 61.67 20.50 -167.93
N CYS A 103 61.46 19.31 -168.50
CA CYS A 103 60.65 18.26 -167.88
C CYS A 103 61.26 17.74 -166.57
N LYS A 104 62.59 17.55 -166.51
CA LYS A 104 63.27 17.05 -165.30
C LYS A 104 63.20 18.01 -164.11
N SER A 105 63.16 19.32 -164.35
CA SER A 105 63.08 20.31 -163.26
C SER A 105 61.74 20.24 -162.51
N LEU A 106 60.63 20.19 -163.27
CA LEU A 106 59.27 20.16 -162.72
C LEU A 106 58.97 18.91 -161.88
N GLN A 107 59.50 17.75 -162.27
CA GLN A 107 59.26 16.48 -161.58
C GLN A 107 59.92 16.41 -160.19
N ASN A 108 61.04 17.12 -159.98
CA ASN A 108 61.74 17.12 -158.70
C ASN A 108 61.02 17.99 -157.64
N GLN A 109 60.34 19.06 -158.06
CA GLN A 109 59.65 19.96 -157.13
C GLN A 109 58.39 19.33 -156.51
N THR A 110 57.66 18.50 -157.24
CA THR A 110 56.41 17.86 -156.75
C THR A 110 56.67 16.74 -155.74
N LEU A 111 57.78 16.00 -155.87
CA LEU A 111 58.17 14.93 -154.94
C LEU A 111 58.62 15.43 -153.56
N ALA A 112 59.08 16.67 -153.45
CA ALA A 112 59.48 17.26 -152.18
C ALA A 112 58.26 17.59 -151.28
N ALA A 113 57.21 18.17 -151.87
CA ALA A 113 56.02 18.62 -151.13
C ALA A 113 55.25 17.48 -150.45
N THR A 114 55.06 16.36 -151.16
CA THR A 114 54.25 15.22 -150.68
C THR A 114 54.87 14.51 -149.48
N LYS A 115 56.21 14.39 -149.43
CA LYS A 115 56.94 13.83 -148.26
C LYS A 115 56.77 14.69 -147.00
N ILE A 116 56.81 16.01 -147.12
CA ILE A 116 56.67 16.92 -145.98
C ILE A 116 55.25 16.82 -145.39
N GLN A 117 54.23 16.79 -146.25
CA GLN A 117 52.82 16.67 -145.83
C GLN A 117 52.56 15.36 -145.05
N SER A 118 53.08 14.22 -145.50
CA SER A 118 52.83 12.92 -144.86
C SER A 118 53.39 12.84 -143.43
N HIS A 119 54.59 13.38 -143.20
CA HIS A 119 55.22 13.40 -141.87
C HIS A 119 54.46 14.26 -140.86
N PHE A 120 53.92 15.41 -141.28
CA PHE A 120 53.15 16.30 -140.42
C PHE A 120 51.86 15.64 -139.91
N CYS A 121 51.11 14.97 -140.80
CA CYS A 121 49.91 14.21 -140.45
C CYS A 121 50.21 13.08 -139.44
N ALA A 122 51.30 12.34 -139.63
CA ALA A 122 51.71 11.27 -138.72
C ALA A 122 52.12 11.79 -137.32
N TRP A 123 52.72 12.99 -137.24
CA TRP A 123 53.08 13.63 -135.97
C TRP A 123 51.85 14.08 -135.18
N LEU A 124 50.88 14.72 -135.84
CA LEU A 124 49.60 15.14 -135.22
C LEU A 124 48.88 13.99 -134.53
N LEU A 125 48.75 12.84 -135.21
CA LEU A 125 48.06 11.66 -134.68
C LEU A 125 48.76 11.08 -133.43
N ARG A 126 50.10 11.05 -133.42
CA ARG A 126 50.91 10.60 -132.27
C ARG A 126 50.77 11.55 -131.08
N SER A 127 50.73 12.85 -131.33
CA SER A 127 50.51 13.89 -130.31
C SER A 127 49.14 13.73 -129.61
N TYR A 128 48.08 13.54 -130.40
CA TYR A 128 46.73 13.29 -129.87
C TYR A 128 46.67 12.00 -129.01
N LYS A 129 47.29 10.90 -129.46
CA LYS A 129 47.28 9.63 -128.72
C LYS A 129 47.95 9.75 -127.35
N LYS A 130 49.06 10.50 -127.22
CA LYS A 130 49.69 10.80 -125.92
C LYS A 130 48.74 11.58 -124.99
N LYS A 131 48.06 12.62 -125.49
CA LYS A 131 47.09 13.42 -124.71
C LYS A 131 45.93 12.54 -124.18
N LYS A 132 45.35 11.69 -125.03
CA LYS A 132 44.25 10.77 -124.63
C LYS A 132 44.69 9.79 -123.54
N GLN A 133 45.89 9.21 -123.63
CA GLN A 133 46.40 8.26 -122.63
C GLN A 133 46.60 8.90 -121.24
N ALA A 134 47.06 10.16 -121.20
CA ALA A 134 47.22 10.90 -119.95
C ALA A 134 45.89 11.17 -119.24
N ILE A 135 44.86 11.59 -119.99
CA ILE A 135 43.51 11.86 -119.47
C ILE A 135 42.92 10.60 -118.80
N ILE A 136 43.07 9.42 -119.41
CA ILE A 136 42.57 8.16 -118.85
C ILE A 136 43.26 7.83 -117.51
N LYS A 137 44.59 8.02 -117.39
CA LYS A 137 45.34 7.84 -116.14
C LYS A 137 44.94 8.85 -115.04
N ILE A 138 44.54 10.06 -115.41
CA ILE A 138 44.04 11.06 -114.46
C ILE A 138 42.64 10.67 -113.98
N GLN A 139 41.74 10.30 -114.90
CA GLN A 139 40.37 9.90 -114.58
C GLN A 139 40.31 8.65 -113.69
N SER A 140 41.14 7.63 -113.94
CA SER A 140 41.18 6.42 -113.10
C SER A 140 41.70 6.71 -111.68
N ASN A 141 42.73 7.56 -111.54
CA ASN A 141 43.22 7.98 -110.23
C ASN A 141 42.19 8.83 -109.46
N ILE A 142 41.45 9.72 -110.14
CA ILE A 142 40.37 10.50 -109.51
C ILE A 142 39.24 9.58 -109.02
N ARG A 143 38.85 8.56 -109.81
CA ARG A 143 37.87 7.54 -109.37
C ARG A 143 38.37 6.78 -108.14
N ARG A 144 39.62 6.29 -108.17
CA ARG A 144 40.26 5.61 -107.01
C ARG A 144 40.26 6.50 -105.76
N LEU A 145 40.60 7.78 -105.90
CA LEU A 145 40.63 8.74 -104.79
C LEU A 145 39.23 9.03 -104.23
N LYS A 146 38.18 9.11 -105.06
CA LYS A 146 36.79 9.24 -104.60
C LYS A 146 36.38 8.02 -103.75
N CYS A 147 36.60 6.80 -104.24
CA CYS A 147 36.27 5.59 -103.49
C CYS A 147 37.05 5.49 -102.16
N TYR A 148 38.35 5.82 -102.17
CA TYR A 148 39.17 5.82 -100.97
C TYR A 148 38.70 6.84 -99.91
N ARG A 149 38.31 8.06 -100.35
CA ARG A 149 37.73 9.08 -99.45
C ARG A 149 36.40 8.63 -98.86
N ALA A 150 35.50 8.06 -99.66
CA ALA A 150 34.21 7.54 -99.19
C ALA A 150 34.39 6.43 -98.14
N PHE A 151 35.31 5.48 -98.38
CA PHE A 151 35.63 4.42 -97.44
C PHE A 151 36.20 4.97 -96.11
N GLN A 152 37.10 5.96 -96.15
CA GLN A 152 37.64 6.57 -94.92
C GLN A 152 36.58 7.36 -94.13
N ILE A 153 35.60 7.97 -94.79
CA ILE A 153 34.47 8.64 -94.12
C ILE A 153 33.60 7.59 -93.41
N ALA A 154 33.14 6.56 -94.13
CA ALA A 154 32.34 5.48 -93.55
C ALA A 154 33.06 4.77 -92.39
N ARG A 155 34.38 4.55 -92.49
CA ARG A 155 35.19 3.95 -91.40
C ARG A 155 35.25 4.84 -90.15
N LYS A 156 35.36 6.17 -90.32
CA LYS A 156 35.31 7.13 -89.20
C LYS A 156 33.92 7.19 -88.57
N GLU A 157 32.86 7.22 -89.37
CA GLU A 157 31.47 7.21 -88.87
C GLU A 157 31.16 5.93 -88.09
N PHE A 158 31.53 4.76 -88.62
CA PHE A 158 31.31 3.48 -87.93
C PHE A 158 32.07 3.43 -86.58
N ALA A 159 33.33 3.86 -86.55
CA ALA A 159 34.10 3.95 -85.30
C ALA A 159 33.46 4.92 -84.29
N CYS A 160 32.96 6.07 -84.76
CA CYS A 160 32.29 7.06 -83.91
C CYS A 160 30.97 6.53 -83.35
N ARG A 161 30.11 5.92 -84.18
CA ARG A 161 28.85 5.27 -83.73
C ARG A 161 29.12 4.11 -82.77
N SER A 162 30.16 3.31 -82.99
CA SER A 162 30.56 2.24 -82.09
C SER A 162 30.96 2.79 -80.71
N LEU A 163 31.80 3.82 -80.66
CA LEU A 163 32.19 4.50 -79.41
C LEU A 163 30.99 5.18 -78.72
N GLN A 164 30.08 5.78 -79.48
CA GLN A 164 28.83 6.36 -78.95
C GLN A 164 27.94 5.29 -78.32
N ASN A 165 27.79 4.13 -78.97
CA ASN A 165 27.01 3.01 -78.44
C ASN A 165 27.65 2.39 -77.19
N GLN A 166 28.98 2.23 -77.17
CA GLN A 166 29.72 1.75 -75.98
C GLN A 166 29.63 2.73 -74.80
N THR A 167 29.73 4.04 -75.05
CA THR A 167 29.59 5.07 -74.01
C THR A 167 28.14 5.23 -73.53
N ALA A 168 27.13 4.96 -74.38
CA ALA A 168 25.74 4.88 -73.95
C ALA A 168 25.48 3.63 -73.10
N ALA A 169 25.92 2.45 -73.55
CA ALA A 169 25.76 1.18 -72.83
C ALA A 169 26.44 1.22 -71.44
N THR A 170 27.67 1.72 -71.35
CA THR A 170 28.38 1.86 -70.07
C THR A 170 27.72 2.88 -69.13
N LYS A 171 27.16 3.98 -69.63
CA LYS A 171 26.34 4.91 -68.82
C LYS A 171 25.12 4.20 -68.22
N ILE A 172 24.37 3.44 -69.01
CA ILE A 172 23.19 2.68 -68.54
C ILE A 172 23.60 1.62 -67.52
N GLN A 173 24.63 0.82 -67.80
CA GLN A 173 25.14 -0.21 -66.90
C GLN A 173 25.63 0.37 -65.57
N ASN A 174 26.36 1.49 -65.61
CA ASN A 174 26.85 2.16 -64.40
C ASN A 174 25.69 2.74 -63.57
N GLN A 175 24.69 3.35 -64.21
CA GLN A 175 23.50 3.85 -63.53
C GLN A 175 22.67 2.73 -62.89
N PHE A 176 22.52 1.58 -63.56
CA PHE A 176 21.84 0.41 -63.01
C PHE A 176 22.61 -0.19 -61.82
N ARG A 177 23.93 -0.37 -61.93
CA ARG A 177 24.80 -0.82 -60.83
C ARG A 177 24.73 0.14 -59.64
N ALA A 178 24.77 1.44 -59.88
CA ALA A 178 24.63 2.46 -58.83
C ALA A 178 23.24 2.42 -58.16
N TRP A 179 22.16 2.22 -58.91
CA TRP A 179 20.81 2.00 -58.37
C TRP A 179 20.72 0.72 -57.53
N GLN A 180 21.30 -0.39 -58.00
CA GLN A 180 21.30 -1.67 -57.28
C GLN A 180 22.09 -1.58 -55.95
N LEU A 181 23.23 -0.89 -55.95
CA LEU A 181 24.00 -0.58 -54.75
C LEU A 181 23.21 0.34 -53.79
N ARG A 182 22.62 1.44 -54.29
CA ARG A 182 21.78 2.34 -53.48
C ARG A 182 20.57 1.60 -52.88
N ARG A 183 19.90 0.73 -53.65
CA ARG A 183 18.74 -0.06 -53.19
C ARG A 183 19.11 -1.09 -52.13
N SER A 184 20.24 -1.78 -52.28
CA SER A 184 20.72 -2.75 -51.28
C SER A 184 21.23 -2.05 -50.01
N PHE A 185 21.94 -0.92 -50.14
CA PHE A 185 22.34 -0.07 -49.02
C PHE A 185 21.13 0.47 -48.25
N MET A 186 20.11 1.01 -48.94
CA MET A 186 18.90 1.53 -48.27
C MET A 186 18.11 0.44 -47.56
N LYS A 187 18.03 -0.80 -48.10
CA LYS A 187 17.48 -1.95 -47.36
C LYS A 187 18.26 -2.21 -46.06
N LYS A 188 19.60 -2.27 -46.11
CA LYS A 188 20.45 -2.47 -44.92
C LYS A 188 20.28 -1.33 -43.91
N LYS A 189 20.35 -0.07 -44.36
CA LYS A 189 20.16 1.13 -43.54
C LYS A 189 18.80 1.12 -42.82
N GLN A 190 17.72 0.79 -43.52
CA GLN A 190 16.38 0.76 -42.92
C GLN A 190 16.21 -0.39 -41.89
N ALA A 191 16.85 -1.54 -42.12
CA ALA A 191 16.89 -2.61 -41.13
C ALA A 191 17.67 -2.18 -39.87
N ILE A 192 18.85 -1.57 -40.03
CA ILE A 192 19.67 -1.04 -38.92
C ILE A 192 18.88 0.01 -38.12
N ILE A 193 18.21 0.96 -38.79
CA ILE A 193 17.37 1.96 -38.12
C ILE A 193 16.22 1.32 -37.33
N LYS A 194 15.54 0.31 -37.89
CA LYS A 194 14.48 -0.44 -37.19
C LYS A 194 14.99 -1.22 -35.97
N ILE A 195 16.21 -1.77 -36.02
CA ILE A 195 16.84 -2.45 -34.89
C ILE A 195 17.23 -1.43 -33.80
N GLN A 196 17.90 -0.34 -34.19
CA GLN A 196 18.34 0.72 -33.28
C GLN A 196 17.16 1.42 -32.58
N SER A 197 16.06 1.71 -33.29
CA SER A 197 14.87 2.33 -32.69
C SER A 197 14.15 1.39 -31.72
N ASN A 198 14.00 0.10 -32.06
CA ASN A 198 13.44 -0.89 -31.13
C ASN A 198 14.33 -1.13 -29.92
N PHE A 199 15.66 -1.17 -30.08
CA PHE A 199 16.58 -1.29 -28.95
C PHE A 199 16.50 -0.09 -28.00
N ARG A 200 16.47 1.15 -28.55
CA ARG A 200 16.25 2.37 -27.75
C ARG A 200 14.91 2.32 -27.01
N ARG A 201 13.83 1.95 -27.70
CA ARG A 201 12.49 1.76 -27.09
C ARG A 201 12.51 0.72 -25.97
N LEU A 202 13.17 -0.43 -26.18
CA LEU A 202 13.29 -1.48 -25.18
C LEU A 202 14.11 -1.04 -23.96
N LYS A 203 15.20 -0.28 -24.16
CA LYS A 203 15.99 0.29 -23.06
C LYS A 203 15.14 1.22 -22.20
N CYS A 204 14.46 2.19 -22.83
CA CYS A 204 13.57 3.12 -22.11
C CYS A 204 12.40 2.42 -21.41
N TYR A 205 11.81 1.40 -22.04
CA TYR A 205 10.74 0.60 -21.44
C TYR A 205 11.24 -0.19 -20.21
N ARG A 206 12.43 -0.80 -20.27
CA ARG A 206 13.04 -1.49 -19.14
C ARG A 206 13.37 -0.54 -17.98
N THR A 207 13.97 0.63 -18.25
CA THR A 207 14.25 1.62 -17.20
C THR A 207 12.97 2.18 -16.58
N PHE A 208 11.93 2.43 -17.38
CA PHE A 208 10.61 2.85 -16.88
C PHE A 208 9.96 1.77 -16.00
N GLN A 209 9.99 0.50 -16.40
CA GLN A 209 9.44 -0.59 -15.59
C GLN A 209 10.19 -0.80 -14.27
N ILE A 210 11.51 -0.59 -14.23
CA ILE A 210 12.30 -0.61 -12.99
C ILE A 210 11.88 0.57 -12.09
N ALA A 211 11.90 1.80 -12.61
CA ALA A 211 11.50 2.99 -11.85
C ALA A 211 10.05 2.90 -11.34
N ARG A 212 9.12 2.35 -12.14
CA ARG A 212 7.73 2.11 -11.74
C ARG A 212 7.61 1.08 -10.62
N LYS A 213 8.40 -0.01 -10.66
CA LYS A 213 8.46 -1.00 -9.57
C LYS A 213 9.05 -0.39 -8.30
N GLU A 214 10.15 0.33 -8.40
CA GLU A 214 10.75 1.03 -7.25
C GLU A 214 9.78 2.04 -6.64
N PHE A 215 9.10 2.85 -7.45
CA PHE A 215 8.11 3.81 -6.97
C PHE A 215 6.95 3.12 -6.24
N ALA A 216 6.43 2.02 -6.79
CA ALA A 216 5.39 1.22 -6.13
C ALA A 216 5.87 0.62 -4.79
N CYS A 217 7.09 0.07 -4.75
CA CYS A 217 7.67 -0.46 -3.52
C CYS A 217 7.91 0.63 -2.47
N ARG A 218 8.46 1.79 -2.84
CA ARG A 218 8.65 2.94 -1.93
C ARG A 218 7.31 3.50 -1.45
N SER A 219 6.30 3.57 -2.32
CA SER A 219 4.95 4.03 -1.96
C SER A 219 4.30 3.10 -0.94
N LEU A 220 4.36 1.78 -1.16
CA LEU A 220 3.88 0.78 -0.22
C LEU A 220 4.68 0.82 1.10
N GLN A 221 6.00 0.94 1.04
CA GLN A 221 6.86 1.04 2.23
C GLN A 221 6.52 2.29 3.06
N ASN A 222 6.32 3.44 2.42
CA ASN A 222 5.92 4.67 3.12
C ASN A 222 4.53 4.53 3.74
N GLN A 223 3.59 3.87 3.06
CA GLN A 223 2.26 3.57 3.62
C GLN A 223 2.34 2.62 4.83
N THR A 224 3.15 1.57 4.77
CA THR A 224 3.32 0.65 5.92
C THR A 224 4.03 1.33 7.08
N LEU A 225 5.06 2.14 6.83
CA LEU A 225 5.73 2.93 7.87
C LEU A 225 4.75 3.88 8.57
N ALA A 226 4.04 4.74 7.82
CA ALA A 226 3.04 5.66 8.39
C ALA A 226 1.92 4.90 9.15
N ALA A 227 1.46 3.76 8.65
CA ALA A 227 0.51 2.91 9.36
C ALA A 227 1.08 2.34 10.67
N THR A 228 2.34 1.88 10.68
CA THR A 228 2.99 1.39 11.91
C THR A 228 3.24 2.49 12.93
N GLU A 229 3.61 3.70 12.49
CA GLU A 229 3.72 4.88 13.36
C GLU A 229 2.37 5.18 14.02
N ILE A 230 1.30 5.41 13.24
CA ILE A 230 -0.04 5.69 13.75
C ILE A 230 -0.52 4.60 14.72
N GLN A 231 -0.32 3.31 14.38
CA GLN A 231 -0.66 2.20 15.26
C GLN A 231 0.16 2.18 16.56
N SER A 232 1.46 2.49 16.51
CA SER A 232 2.32 2.55 17.70
C SER A 232 1.93 3.69 18.63
N TRP A 233 1.68 4.89 18.09
CA TRP A 233 1.19 6.05 18.84
C TRP A 233 -0.17 5.76 19.50
N PHE A 234 -1.10 5.15 18.76
CA PHE A 234 -2.41 4.76 19.29
C PHE A 234 -2.31 3.72 20.41
N ARG A 235 -1.53 2.65 20.22
CA ARG A 235 -1.29 1.62 21.26
C ARG A 235 -0.63 2.24 22.50
N ALA A 236 0.36 3.12 22.33
CA ALA A 236 1.01 3.82 23.44
C ALA A 236 0.04 4.75 24.19
N TRP A 237 -0.83 5.47 23.46
CA TRP A 237 -1.88 6.33 24.03
C TRP A 237 -2.93 5.51 24.83
N GLN A 238 -3.42 4.39 24.28
CA GLN A 238 -4.32 3.48 24.98
C GLN A 238 -3.70 2.93 26.28
N LEU A 239 -2.43 2.49 26.22
CA LEU A 239 -1.70 2.01 27.39
C LEU A 239 -1.52 3.11 28.45
N ARG A 240 -1.15 4.34 28.04
CA ARG A 240 -1.03 5.50 28.94
C ARG A 240 -2.35 5.82 29.64
N ILE A 241 -3.48 5.82 28.91
CA ILE A 241 -4.81 6.04 29.51
C ILE A 241 -5.19 4.92 30.48
N SER A 242 -4.97 3.65 30.10
CA SER A 242 -5.25 2.49 30.96
C SER A 242 -4.43 2.53 32.25
N PHE A 243 -3.13 2.84 32.15
CA PHE A 243 -2.24 3.03 33.29
C PHE A 243 -2.68 4.20 34.18
N MET A 244 -3.00 5.37 33.61
CA MET A 244 -3.44 6.52 34.39
C MET A 244 -4.77 6.29 35.11
N LYS A 245 -5.73 5.59 34.49
CA LYS A 245 -6.97 5.15 35.15
C LYS A 245 -6.67 4.24 36.36
N LYS A 246 -5.79 3.24 36.19
CA LYS A 246 -5.35 2.34 37.28
C LYS A 246 -4.62 3.11 38.40
N LYS A 247 -3.67 3.99 38.05
CA LYS A 247 -2.93 4.85 39.00
C LYS A 247 -3.88 5.71 39.83
N GLN A 248 -4.86 6.35 39.20
CA GLN A 248 -5.83 7.21 39.91
C GLN A 248 -6.77 6.41 40.82
N ALA A 249 -7.16 5.18 40.43
CA ALA A 249 -7.91 4.28 41.31
C ALA A 249 -7.08 3.86 42.53
N ILE A 250 -5.80 3.49 42.34
CA ILE A 250 -4.88 3.14 43.42
C ILE A 250 -4.70 4.30 44.40
N ILE A 251 -4.49 5.53 43.91
CA ILE A 251 -4.36 6.73 44.74
C ILE A 251 -5.64 6.98 45.57
N LYS A 252 -6.83 6.85 44.96
CA LYS A 252 -8.11 6.96 45.68
C LYS A 252 -8.26 5.90 46.78
N ILE A 253 -7.89 4.65 46.50
CA ILE A 253 -7.94 3.55 47.47
C ILE A 253 -6.96 3.80 48.63
N GLN A 254 -5.70 4.15 48.33
CA GLN A 254 -4.69 4.44 49.34
C GLN A 254 -5.06 5.65 50.22
N SER A 255 -5.61 6.72 49.62
CA SER A 255 -6.09 7.90 50.36
C SER A 255 -7.23 7.54 51.31
N ASN A 256 -8.27 6.83 50.82
CA ASN A 256 -9.38 6.38 51.66
C ASN A 256 -8.94 5.41 52.76
N PHE A 257 -7.97 4.52 52.50
CA PHE A 257 -7.39 3.65 53.52
C PHE A 257 -6.67 4.45 54.62
N ARG A 258 -5.81 5.40 54.25
CA ARG A 258 -5.10 6.29 55.20
C ARG A 258 -6.10 7.09 56.04
N ARG A 259 -7.12 7.70 55.41
CA ARG A 259 -8.22 8.41 56.10
C ARG A 259 -8.95 7.49 57.08
N ARG A 260 -9.35 6.28 56.66
CA ARG A 260 -10.10 5.34 57.51
C ARG A 260 -9.26 4.75 58.64
N LYS A 261 -7.94 4.59 58.47
CA LYS A 261 -7.02 4.24 59.56
C LYS A 261 -6.95 5.36 60.61
N CYS A 262 -6.78 6.61 60.17
CA CYS A 262 -6.74 7.78 61.06
C CYS A 262 -8.05 7.96 61.84
N LEU A 263 -9.21 7.91 61.16
CA LEU A 263 -10.53 8.00 61.81
C LEU A 263 -10.76 6.89 62.83
N ARG A 264 -10.36 5.64 62.54
CA ARG A 264 -10.43 4.52 63.51
C ARG A 264 -9.58 4.77 64.75
N ALA A 265 -8.35 5.25 64.60
CA ALA A 265 -7.47 5.57 65.72
C ALA A 265 -8.05 6.71 66.58
N SER A 266 -8.57 7.76 65.94
CA SER A 266 -9.26 8.87 66.63
C SER A 266 -10.47 8.39 67.42
N GLN A 267 -11.33 7.54 66.83
CA GLN A 267 -12.50 6.99 67.51
C GLN A 267 -12.11 6.05 68.67
N GLN A 268 -11.04 5.25 68.52
CA GLN A 268 -10.54 4.40 69.59
C GLN A 268 -10.03 5.24 70.78
N TYR A 269 -9.28 6.31 70.50
CA TYR A 269 -8.83 7.27 71.51
C TYR A 269 -10.01 7.97 72.21
N GLU A 270 -10.98 8.47 71.45
CA GLU A 270 -12.17 9.14 72.00
C GLU A 270 -13.00 8.18 72.89
N ASN A 271 -13.24 6.95 72.41
CA ASN A 271 -13.97 5.93 73.18
C ASN A 271 -13.23 5.53 74.47
N ALA A 272 -11.90 5.38 74.41
CA ALA A 272 -11.08 5.13 75.59
C ALA A 272 -11.12 6.31 76.58
N ASN A 273 -10.97 7.54 76.10
CA ASN A 273 -11.03 8.75 76.92
C ASN A 273 -12.40 8.93 77.58
N ARG A 274 -13.51 8.76 76.82
CA ARG A 274 -14.88 8.80 77.34
C ARG A 274 -15.12 7.74 78.41
N SER A 275 -14.61 6.52 78.20
CA SER A 275 -14.68 5.43 79.19
C SER A 275 -13.88 5.76 80.46
N ALA A 276 -12.68 6.31 80.32
CA ALA A 276 -11.85 6.76 81.44
C ALA A 276 -12.52 7.89 82.24
N ILE A 277 -13.10 8.89 81.57
CA ILE A 277 -13.86 9.99 82.20
C ILE A 277 -15.04 9.44 83.02
N ILE A 278 -15.80 8.50 82.46
CA ILE A 278 -16.92 7.83 83.16
C ILE A 278 -16.42 7.06 84.39
N ILE A 279 -15.41 6.20 84.24
CA ILE A 279 -14.85 5.42 85.37
C ILE A 279 -14.33 6.36 86.47
N GLN A 280 -13.57 7.40 86.11
CA GLN A 280 -13.06 8.37 87.07
C GLN A 280 -14.18 9.16 87.78
N SER A 281 -15.30 9.48 87.11
CA SER A 281 -16.42 10.18 87.74
C SER A 281 -17.12 9.30 88.79
N TYR A 282 -17.33 8.02 88.48
CA TYR A 282 -17.85 7.03 89.44
C TYR A 282 -16.91 6.85 90.64
N VAL A 283 -15.59 6.76 90.42
CA VAL A 283 -14.60 6.64 91.51
C VAL A 283 -14.58 7.90 92.38
N ARG A 284 -14.52 9.10 91.80
CA ARG A 284 -14.58 10.38 92.55
C ARG A 284 -15.88 10.47 93.37
N GLY A 285 -17.02 10.10 92.77
CA GLY A 285 -18.31 10.06 93.46
C GLY A 285 -18.38 9.01 94.59
N TRP A 286 -17.75 7.84 94.43
CA TRP A 286 -17.65 6.82 95.47
C TRP A 286 -16.78 7.30 96.65
N ILE A 287 -15.62 7.91 96.38
CA ILE A 287 -14.76 8.51 97.42
C ILE A 287 -15.55 9.57 98.22
N ALA A 288 -16.25 10.47 97.53
CA ALA A 288 -17.08 11.51 98.16
C ALA A 288 -18.19 10.91 99.04
N ARG A 289 -18.96 9.93 98.52
CA ARG A 289 -20.01 9.24 99.30
C ARG A 289 -19.45 8.48 100.50
N ARG A 290 -18.31 7.80 100.35
CA ARG A 290 -17.64 7.06 101.45
C ARG A 290 -17.15 8.01 102.54
N LYS A 291 -16.60 9.18 102.17
CA LYS A 291 -16.18 10.23 103.12
C LYS A 291 -17.39 10.83 103.86
N ALA A 292 -18.47 11.17 103.13
CA ALA A 292 -19.71 11.69 103.71
C ALA A 292 -20.39 10.68 104.66
N TRP A 293 -20.46 9.39 104.28
CA TRP A 293 -20.99 8.33 105.14
C TRP A 293 -20.15 8.17 106.42
N ARG A 294 -18.81 8.20 106.33
CA ARG A 294 -17.94 8.11 107.50
C ARG A 294 -18.14 9.29 108.46
N TYR A 295 -18.29 10.51 107.96
CA TYR A 295 -18.63 11.66 108.81
C TYR A 295 -20.03 11.52 109.43
N LYS A 296 -21.05 11.13 108.66
CA LYS A 296 -22.41 10.92 109.20
C LYS A 296 -22.43 9.85 110.29
N TYR A 297 -21.72 8.73 110.10
CA TYR A 297 -21.56 7.69 111.11
C TYR A 297 -20.93 8.24 112.40
N LEU A 298 -19.80 8.95 112.30
CA LEU A 298 -19.11 9.54 113.46
C LEU A 298 -19.99 10.57 114.20
N ILE A 299 -20.72 11.41 113.47
CA ILE A 299 -21.66 12.39 114.05
C ILE A 299 -22.79 11.68 114.79
N VAL A 300 -23.44 10.68 114.17
CA VAL A 300 -24.53 9.90 114.80
C VAL A 300 -24.04 9.13 116.02
N MET A 301 -22.81 8.59 115.97
CA MET A 301 -22.17 7.90 117.10
C MET A 301 -21.92 8.86 118.28
N ILE A 302 -21.35 10.05 118.03
CA ILE A 302 -21.15 11.07 119.09
C ILE A 302 -22.51 11.51 119.66
N GLN A 303 -23.51 11.72 118.81
CA GLN A 303 -24.87 12.09 119.22
C GLN A 303 -25.56 10.99 120.06
N SER A 304 -25.35 9.70 119.76
CA SER A 304 -25.94 8.61 120.54
C SER A 304 -25.26 8.45 121.90
N TYR A 305 -23.93 8.58 121.99
CA TYR A 305 -23.22 8.63 123.27
C TYR A 305 -23.69 9.81 124.13
N TRP A 306 -23.84 11.00 123.54
CA TRP A 306 -24.34 12.18 124.25
C TRP A 306 -25.78 12.01 124.75
N LYS A 307 -26.72 11.60 123.88
CA LYS A 307 -28.12 11.32 124.28
C LYS A 307 -28.20 10.26 125.38
N GLY A 308 -27.40 9.19 125.27
CA GLY A 308 -27.32 8.16 126.31
C GLY A 308 -26.73 8.67 127.63
N TYR A 309 -25.77 9.61 127.60
CA TYR A 309 -25.25 10.27 128.80
C TYR A 309 -26.31 11.15 129.46
N VAL A 310 -27.01 11.99 128.69
CA VAL A 310 -28.09 12.86 129.18
C VAL A 310 -29.19 12.04 129.85
N ALA A 311 -29.73 11.03 129.17
CA ALA A 311 -30.79 10.16 129.73
C ALA A 311 -30.34 9.43 131.01
N ARG A 312 -29.07 9.01 131.12
CA ARG A 312 -28.51 8.43 132.36
C ARG A 312 -28.30 9.46 133.47
N LYS A 313 -28.00 10.71 133.13
CA LYS A 313 -27.85 11.81 134.10
C LYS A 313 -29.20 12.17 134.73
N GLU A 314 -30.24 12.27 133.91
CA GLU A 314 -31.62 12.59 134.32
C GLU A 314 -32.25 11.44 135.14
N SER A 315 -32.23 10.22 134.60
CA SER A 315 -32.78 9.04 135.29
C SER A 315 -32.06 8.68 136.60
N ARG A 316 -30.87 9.21 136.87
CA ARG A 316 -30.11 8.96 138.12
C ARG A 316 -30.90 9.29 139.39
N VAL A 317 -31.72 10.34 139.36
CA VAL A 317 -32.56 10.74 140.51
C VAL A 317 -33.72 9.77 140.70
N LEU A 318 -34.47 9.50 139.61
CA LEU A 318 -35.61 8.56 139.60
C LEU A 318 -35.19 7.14 140.03
N LEU A 319 -34.03 6.66 139.57
CA LEU A 319 -33.50 5.35 139.95
C LEU A 319 -33.00 5.31 141.41
N LYS A 320 -32.57 6.44 141.98
CA LYS A 320 -32.21 6.52 143.40
C LYS A 320 -33.46 6.47 144.29
N ASP A 321 -34.51 7.21 143.92
CA ASP A 321 -35.82 7.16 144.58
C ASP A 321 -36.44 5.76 144.50
N LEU A 322 -36.53 5.17 143.31
CA LEU A 322 -37.18 3.86 143.13
C LEU A 322 -36.47 2.76 143.94
N ARG A 323 -35.13 2.78 144.03
CA ARG A 323 -34.36 1.90 144.93
C ARG A 323 -34.68 2.14 146.41
N LEU A 324 -34.79 3.41 146.83
CA LEU A 324 -35.14 3.76 148.21
C LEU A 324 -36.55 3.26 148.56
N ARG A 325 -37.52 3.42 147.65
CA ARG A 325 -38.89 2.91 147.82
C ARG A 325 -38.94 1.38 147.86
N MET A 326 -38.21 0.69 146.98
CA MET A 326 -38.08 -0.78 147.04
C MET A 326 -37.47 -1.24 148.36
N GLN A 327 -36.38 -0.61 148.84
CA GLN A 327 -35.77 -0.96 150.12
C GLN A 327 -36.69 -0.68 151.32
N LYS A 328 -37.43 0.44 151.31
CA LYS A 328 -38.42 0.74 152.35
C LYS A 328 -39.57 -0.27 152.35
N SER A 329 -40.05 -0.66 151.17
CA SER A 329 -41.08 -1.71 151.05
C SER A 329 -40.58 -3.07 151.53
N ALA A 330 -39.34 -3.46 151.18
CA ALA A 330 -38.75 -4.74 151.57
C ALA A 330 -38.50 -4.86 153.08
N LYS A 331 -38.10 -3.76 153.74
CA LYS A 331 -37.97 -3.70 155.21
C LYS A 331 -39.30 -3.82 155.96
N ASN A 332 -40.40 -3.42 155.33
CA ASN A 332 -41.73 -3.38 155.93
C ASN A 332 -42.60 -4.61 155.55
N VAL A 333 -41.99 -5.70 155.09
CA VAL A 333 -42.69 -6.95 154.79
C VAL A 333 -43.04 -7.69 156.08
N ASP A 334 -44.31 -7.61 156.44
CA ASP A 334 -44.97 -8.47 157.44
C ASP A 334 -44.69 -9.95 157.14
N ASP A 335 -44.14 -10.67 158.11
CA ASP A 335 -43.72 -12.07 157.97
C ASP A 335 -44.92 -12.99 157.71
N ILE A 336 -46.08 -12.73 158.33
CA ILE A 336 -47.32 -13.50 158.14
C ILE A 336 -47.77 -13.43 156.67
N LYS A 337 -47.50 -12.30 155.99
CA LYS A 337 -47.88 -12.09 154.59
C LYS A 337 -46.88 -12.69 153.58
N ARG A 338 -45.76 -13.29 154.02
CA ARG A 338 -44.86 -14.02 153.12
C ARG A 338 -45.58 -15.26 152.56
N ILE A 339 -45.39 -15.51 151.27
CA ILE A 339 -46.16 -16.53 150.52
C ILE A 339 -46.04 -17.94 151.10
N ILE A 340 -44.88 -18.30 151.67
CA ILE A 340 -44.65 -19.58 152.34
C ILE A 340 -45.35 -19.67 153.70
N ASN A 341 -45.38 -18.59 154.50
CA ASN A 341 -46.06 -18.58 155.80
C ASN A 341 -47.58 -18.58 155.63
N ARG A 342 -48.10 -17.88 154.61
CA ARG A 342 -49.50 -17.98 154.21
C ARG A 342 -49.90 -19.41 153.83
N LEU A 343 -49.05 -20.12 153.09
CA LEU A 343 -49.26 -21.53 152.77
C LEU A 343 -49.24 -22.41 154.02
N LEU A 344 -48.27 -22.23 154.93
CA LEU A 344 -48.19 -23.04 156.16
C LEU A 344 -49.41 -22.83 157.08
N SER A 345 -49.93 -21.61 157.20
CA SER A 345 -51.20 -21.35 157.90
C SER A 345 -52.38 -22.02 157.20
N ALA A 346 -52.48 -21.86 155.87
CA ALA A 346 -53.55 -22.48 155.09
C ALA A 346 -53.55 -24.02 155.19
N LEU A 347 -52.37 -24.65 155.26
CA LEU A 347 -52.24 -26.11 155.44
C LEU A 347 -52.69 -26.56 156.84
N SER A 348 -52.29 -25.87 157.90
CA SER A 348 -52.65 -26.25 159.27
C SER A 348 -54.15 -26.05 159.55
N GLU A 349 -54.74 -25.00 159.00
CA GLU A 349 -56.17 -24.71 159.15
C GLU A 349 -57.06 -25.65 158.31
N LEU A 350 -56.67 -25.98 157.07
CA LEU A 350 -57.44 -26.82 156.14
C LEU A 350 -57.79 -28.22 156.70
N LEU A 351 -56.92 -28.78 157.55
CA LEU A 351 -57.17 -30.03 158.28
C LEU A 351 -58.36 -29.97 159.26
N SER A 352 -58.66 -28.77 159.77
CA SER A 352 -59.66 -28.54 160.83
C SER A 352 -60.99 -27.97 160.33
N MET A 353 -61.01 -27.40 159.12
CA MET A 353 -62.13 -26.64 158.61
C MET A 353 -63.35 -27.50 158.22
N LYS A 354 -64.53 -27.02 158.61
CA LYS A 354 -65.84 -27.60 158.30
C LYS A 354 -66.72 -26.72 157.40
N SER A 355 -66.30 -25.49 157.10
CA SER A 355 -67.05 -24.57 156.23
C SER A 355 -66.47 -24.56 154.81
N ILE A 356 -67.34 -24.69 153.82
CA ILE A 356 -66.93 -24.76 152.41
C ILE A 356 -66.25 -23.47 151.91
N SER A 357 -66.68 -22.31 152.44
CA SER A 357 -66.05 -21.01 152.15
C SER A 357 -64.64 -20.89 152.73
N GLY A 358 -64.38 -21.50 153.89
CA GLY A 358 -63.03 -21.59 154.46
C GLY A 358 -62.13 -22.50 153.61
N ILE A 359 -62.60 -23.71 153.32
CA ILE A 359 -61.89 -24.67 152.46
C ILE A 359 -61.53 -24.03 151.10
N LEU A 360 -62.46 -23.28 150.49
CA LEU A 360 -62.22 -22.57 149.23
C LEU A 360 -61.08 -21.54 149.32
N HIS A 361 -61.12 -20.63 150.30
CA HIS A 361 -60.09 -19.60 150.46
C HIS A 361 -58.70 -20.18 150.80
N HIS A 362 -58.68 -21.31 151.50
CA HIS A 362 -57.45 -22.03 151.82
C HIS A 362 -56.89 -22.72 150.58
N CYS A 363 -57.72 -23.43 149.80
CA CYS A 363 -57.31 -24.00 148.51
C CYS A 363 -56.84 -22.92 147.50
N GLU A 364 -57.51 -21.77 147.42
CA GLU A 364 -57.07 -20.60 146.63
C GLU A 364 -55.66 -20.14 147.07
N THR A 365 -55.43 -20.01 148.38
CA THR A 365 -54.12 -19.60 148.93
C THR A 365 -53.02 -20.63 148.62
N LEU A 366 -53.33 -21.93 148.62
CA LEU A 366 -52.39 -22.99 148.25
C LEU A 366 -52.06 -22.99 146.74
N ASP A 367 -53.05 -22.78 145.88
CA ASP A 367 -52.89 -22.69 144.43
C ASP A 367 -51.98 -21.51 144.06
N ILE A 368 -52.27 -20.30 144.57
CA ILE A 368 -51.46 -19.10 144.34
C ILE A 368 -50.03 -19.28 144.90
N ALA A 369 -49.87 -19.89 146.08
CA ALA A 369 -48.55 -20.10 146.67
C ALA A 369 -47.69 -21.11 145.88
N THR A 370 -48.29 -22.22 145.44
CA THR A 370 -47.60 -23.25 144.64
C THR A 370 -47.32 -22.78 143.20
N ALA A 371 -48.19 -21.98 142.60
CA ALA A 371 -47.98 -21.43 141.25
C ALA A 371 -46.71 -20.56 141.13
N HIS A 372 -46.33 -19.90 142.23
CA HIS A 372 -45.22 -18.94 142.25
C HIS A 372 -43.94 -19.42 142.94
N SER A 373 -43.95 -20.56 143.65
CA SER A 373 -42.79 -21.01 144.44
C SER A 373 -42.63 -22.53 144.50
N LEU A 374 -41.47 -23.02 144.07
CA LEU A 374 -41.06 -24.42 144.24
C LEU A 374 -40.98 -24.80 145.73
N LYS A 375 -40.43 -23.94 146.61
CA LYS A 375 -40.38 -24.25 148.04
C LYS A 375 -41.79 -24.45 148.63
N CYS A 376 -42.76 -23.66 148.16
CA CYS A 376 -44.16 -23.82 148.55
C CYS A 376 -44.79 -25.12 148.04
N CYS A 377 -44.35 -25.63 146.88
CA CYS A 377 -44.71 -26.97 146.42
C CYS A 377 -44.08 -28.07 147.30
N GLU A 378 -42.80 -27.92 147.66
CA GLU A 378 -42.08 -28.86 148.54
C GLU A 378 -42.72 -28.97 149.93
N GLU A 379 -43.00 -27.83 150.61
CA GLU A 379 -43.64 -27.85 151.94
C GLU A 379 -45.04 -28.47 151.91
N LEU A 380 -45.80 -28.27 150.84
CA LEU A 380 -47.14 -28.86 150.69
C LEU A 380 -47.08 -30.39 150.61
N VAL A 381 -46.08 -30.94 149.93
CA VAL A 381 -45.85 -32.40 149.87
C VAL A 381 -45.28 -32.93 151.19
N ALA A 382 -44.39 -32.18 151.85
CA ALA A 382 -43.85 -32.53 153.16
C ALA A 382 -44.93 -32.57 154.27
N ALA A 383 -46.00 -31.78 154.13
CA ALA A 383 -47.16 -31.79 155.01
C ALA A 383 -48.22 -32.87 154.67
N ASP A 384 -47.91 -33.82 153.77
CA ASP A 384 -48.82 -34.85 153.22
C ASP A 384 -50.16 -34.32 152.68
N ALA A 385 -50.17 -33.05 152.25
CA ALA A 385 -51.41 -32.39 151.85
C ALA A 385 -51.95 -32.88 150.49
N ILE A 386 -51.20 -33.70 149.76
CA ILE A 386 -51.68 -34.41 148.56
C ILE A 386 -52.93 -35.24 148.92
N GLY A 387 -52.89 -36.02 150.01
CA GLY A 387 -54.03 -36.82 150.45
C GLY A 387 -55.24 -35.97 150.84
N ILE A 388 -55.01 -34.81 151.46
CA ILE A 388 -56.05 -33.84 151.82
C ILE A 388 -56.73 -33.28 150.55
N LEU A 389 -55.95 -32.80 149.59
CA LEU A 389 -56.46 -32.25 148.33
C LEU A 389 -57.25 -33.31 147.54
N LEU A 390 -56.73 -34.54 147.43
CA LEU A 390 -57.42 -35.65 146.77
C LEU A 390 -58.74 -36.01 147.45
N LYS A 391 -58.79 -35.95 148.79
CA LYS A 391 -60.03 -36.15 149.55
C LYS A 391 -61.06 -35.06 149.24
N GLN A 392 -60.66 -33.78 149.23
CA GLN A 392 -61.55 -32.66 148.88
C GLN A 392 -62.08 -32.79 147.43
N ILE A 393 -61.19 -33.14 146.49
CA ILE A 393 -61.54 -33.44 145.09
C ILE A 393 -62.59 -34.55 145.00
N HIS A 394 -62.40 -35.66 145.72
CA HIS A 394 -63.33 -36.78 145.71
C HIS A 394 -64.69 -36.45 146.36
N SER A 395 -64.71 -35.63 147.41
CA SER A 395 -65.96 -35.20 148.06
C SER A 395 -66.71 -34.08 147.33
N ALA A 396 -66.12 -33.47 146.29
CA ALA A 396 -66.69 -32.31 145.61
C ALA A 396 -68.07 -32.62 145.00
N SER A 397 -69.10 -31.92 145.48
CA SER A 397 -70.45 -31.97 144.92
C SER A 397 -70.58 -31.12 143.65
N ARG A 398 -71.79 -31.04 143.07
CA ARG A 398 -72.10 -30.13 141.94
C ARG A 398 -72.40 -28.68 142.38
N SER A 399 -72.21 -28.32 143.65
CA SER A 399 -72.38 -26.94 144.09
C SER A 399 -71.27 -26.05 143.51
N ILE A 400 -71.59 -24.79 143.22
CA ILE A 400 -70.61 -23.80 142.70
C ILE A 400 -69.36 -23.71 143.61
N PRO A 401 -69.47 -23.56 144.94
CA PRO A 401 -68.27 -23.52 145.80
C PRO A 401 -67.50 -24.85 145.84
N ASP A 402 -68.14 -26.02 145.72
CA ASP A 402 -67.42 -27.30 145.59
C ASP A 402 -66.60 -27.37 144.30
N GLN A 403 -67.13 -26.83 143.20
CA GLN A 403 -66.46 -26.83 141.90
C GLN A 403 -65.25 -25.88 141.87
N GLU A 404 -65.30 -24.73 142.56
CA GLU A 404 -64.13 -23.86 142.72
C GLU A 404 -63.08 -24.45 143.69
N VAL A 405 -63.49 -25.15 144.76
CA VAL A 405 -62.58 -25.94 145.62
C VAL A 405 -61.85 -27.00 144.78
N LEU A 406 -62.61 -27.77 144.00
CA LEU A 406 -62.12 -28.80 143.07
C LEU A 406 -61.10 -28.22 142.07
N LYS A 407 -61.41 -27.06 141.48
CA LYS A 407 -60.55 -26.33 140.54
C LYS A 407 -59.23 -25.87 141.15
N HIS A 408 -59.25 -25.22 142.33
CA HIS A 408 -58.02 -24.82 143.02
C HIS A 408 -57.20 -26.02 143.53
N ALA A 409 -57.86 -27.08 144.01
CA ALA A 409 -57.17 -28.31 144.41
C ALA A 409 -56.49 -28.99 143.20
N LEU A 410 -57.20 -29.15 142.07
CA LEU A 410 -56.60 -29.66 140.83
C LEU A 410 -55.48 -28.74 140.32
N SER A 411 -55.64 -27.42 140.37
CA SER A 411 -54.60 -26.47 139.94
C SER A 411 -53.35 -26.59 140.83
N THR A 412 -53.53 -26.75 142.15
CA THR A 412 -52.43 -27.04 143.09
C THR A 412 -51.71 -28.34 142.72
N LEU A 413 -52.43 -29.44 142.45
CA LEU A 413 -51.83 -30.69 142.00
C LEU A 413 -51.12 -30.56 140.63
N ARG A 414 -51.63 -29.71 139.73
CA ARG A 414 -50.97 -29.35 138.45
C ARG A 414 -49.67 -28.55 138.66
N ASN A 415 -49.63 -27.70 139.69
CA ASN A 415 -48.43 -26.95 140.08
C ASN A 415 -47.36 -27.91 140.61
N LEU A 416 -47.71 -28.86 141.49
CA LEU A 416 -46.82 -29.95 141.91
C LEU A 416 -46.30 -30.76 140.71
N ALA A 417 -47.21 -31.21 139.83
CA ALA A 417 -46.88 -32.03 138.66
C ALA A 417 -45.97 -31.34 137.62
N ARG A 418 -45.68 -30.03 137.77
CA ARG A 418 -44.64 -29.33 137.00
C ARG A 418 -43.23 -29.82 137.32
N TYR A 419 -43.01 -30.35 138.53
CA TYR A 419 -41.70 -30.73 139.05
C TYR A 419 -41.59 -32.26 139.12
N PRO A 420 -40.69 -32.92 138.35
CA PRO A 420 -40.70 -34.37 138.19
C PRO A 420 -40.62 -35.19 139.50
N HIS A 421 -39.90 -34.68 140.51
CA HIS A 421 -39.80 -35.37 141.81
C HIS A 421 -41.10 -35.27 142.64
N LEU A 422 -41.81 -34.14 142.59
CA LEU A 422 -43.12 -34.00 143.23
C LEU A 422 -44.23 -34.70 142.43
N ALA A 423 -44.08 -34.80 141.10
CA ALA A 423 -44.96 -35.61 140.26
C ALA A 423 -44.92 -37.09 140.66
N GLN A 424 -43.74 -37.65 140.97
CA GLN A 424 -43.63 -39.02 141.48
C GLN A 424 -44.38 -39.18 142.82
N MET A 425 -44.21 -38.26 143.76
CA MET A 425 -44.93 -38.29 145.06
C MET A 425 -46.46 -38.14 144.90
N LEU A 426 -46.91 -37.41 143.87
CA LEU A 426 -48.32 -37.40 143.49
C LEU A 426 -48.79 -38.76 142.97
N ILE A 427 -48.02 -39.44 142.14
CA ILE A 427 -48.36 -40.76 141.57
C ILE A 427 -48.36 -41.87 142.63
N ASP A 428 -47.39 -41.82 143.55
CA ASP A 428 -47.15 -42.86 144.55
C ASP A 428 -48.17 -42.82 145.72
N SER A 429 -49.04 -41.81 145.78
CA SER A 429 -50.09 -41.61 146.80
C SER A 429 -51.46 -42.14 146.33
N PRO A 430 -51.95 -43.31 146.78
CA PRO A 430 -53.25 -43.83 146.33
C PRO A 430 -54.42 -43.08 147.03
N PRO A 431 -55.53 -42.74 146.33
CA PRO A 431 -55.89 -43.09 144.96
C PRO A 431 -55.74 -41.90 143.98
N SER A 432 -54.58 -41.24 143.93
CA SER A 432 -54.38 -40.00 143.16
C SER A 432 -54.74 -40.12 141.67
N VAL A 433 -54.07 -41.04 140.96
CA VAL A 433 -54.20 -41.25 139.50
C VAL A 433 -55.64 -41.62 139.14
N GLU A 434 -56.29 -42.42 139.99
CA GLU A 434 -57.70 -42.79 139.81
C GLU A 434 -58.63 -41.59 140.00
N THR A 435 -58.43 -40.80 141.04
CA THR A 435 -59.24 -39.60 141.35
C THR A 435 -59.13 -38.57 140.23
N ILE A 436 -57.91 -38.26 139.77
CA ILE A 436 -57.67 -37.29 138.70
C ILE A 436 -58.23 -37.79 137.36
N LEU A 437 -58.09 -39.09 137.05
CA LEU A 437 -58.66 -39.71 135.84
C LEU A 437 -60.19 -39.76 135.89
N TRP A 438 -60.79 -40.00 137.06
CA TRP A 438 -62.23 -39.97 137.24
C TRP A 438 -62.80 -38.55 137.06
N GLU A 439 -62.16 -37.53 137.63
CA GLU A 439 -62.57 -36.13 137.44
C GLU A 439 -62.44 -35.64 135.99
N MET A 440 -61.37 -36.05 135.28
CA MET A 440 -61.25 -35.78 133.83
C MET A 440 -62.37 -36.46 133.01
N LEU A 441 -62.93 -37.57 133.48
CA LEU A 441 -64.06 -38.26 132.85
C LEU A 441 -65.44 -37.76 133.34
N ARG A 442 -65.47 -36.99 134.44
CA ARG A 442 -66.68 -36.47 135.10
C ARG A 442 -67.05 -35.07 134.61
N ASN A 443 -66.06 -34.19 134.47
CA ASN A 443 -66.27 -32.76 134.18
C ASN A 443 -66.24 -32.40 132.70
N LYS A 444 -66.90 -31.30 132.36
CA LYS A 444 -67.01 -30.74 131.00
C LYS A 444 -66.45 -29.32 130.87
N GLU A 445 -65.92 -28.78 131.97
CA GLU A 445 -65.53 -27.37 132.14
C GLU A 445 -64.05 -27.28 132.57
N GLU A 446 -63.60 -26.20 133.22
CA GLU A 446 -62.17 -25.92 133.46
C GLU A 446 -61.40 -27.08 134.13
N GLY A 447 -62.04 -27.80 135.06
CA GLY A 447 -61.47 -28.98 135.71
C GLY A 447 -61.05 -30.11 134.76
N TYR A 448 -61.71 -30.27 133.60
CA TYR A 448 -61.32 -31.22 132.55
C TYR A 448 -59.90 -30.91 132.03
N PHE A 449 -59.64 -29.64 131.71
CA PHE A 449 -58.36 -29.22 131.15
C PHE A 449 -57.23 -29.35 132.18
N ILE A 450 -57.48 -28.94 133.43
CA ILE A 450 -56.48 -29.05 134.51
C ILE A 450 -56.15 -30.52 134.79
N ALA A 451 -57.16 -31.41 134.90
CA ALA A 451 -56.94 -32.84 135.09
C ALA A 451 -56.21 -33.49 133.89
N SER A 452 -56.55 -33.10 132.67
CA SER A 452 -55.87 -33.54 131.44
C SER A 452 -54.39 -33.08 131.40
N GLU A 453 -54.08 -31.85 131.84
CA GLU A 453 -52.70 -31.37 131.98
C GLU A 453 -51.90 -32.17 133.01
N ILE A 454 -52.50 -32.52 134.16
CA ILE A 454 -51.85 -33.38 135.17
C ILE A 454 -51.56 -34.77 134.59
N LEU A 455 -52.57 -35.42 134.02
CA LEU A 455 -52.45 -36.77 133.46
C LEU A 455 -51.46 -36.82 132.30
N LYS A 456 -51.39 -35.78 131.47
CA LYS A 456 -50.37 -35.67 130.40
C LYS A 456 -48.95 -35.56 130.95
N LYS A 457 -48.73 -34.81 132.04
CA LYS A 457 -47.41 -34.76 132.72
C LYS A 457 -47.06 -36.11 133.34
N ILE A 458 -48.00 -36.74 134.06
CA ILE A 458 -47.83 -38.08 134.66
C ILE A 458 -47.49 -39.13 133.59
N CYS A 459 -48.25 -39.18 132.50
CA CYS A 459 -48.04 -40.14 131.40
C CYS A 459 -46.79 -39.86 130.54
N SER A 460 -45.98 -38.84 130.84
CA SER A 460 -44.75 -38.54 130.09
C SER A 460 -43.56 -39.46 130.46
N ASN A 461 -43.69 -40.30 131.49
CA ASN A 461 -42.68 -41.25 131.95
C ASN A 461 -43.20 -42.71 131.84
N PRO A 462 -42.48 -43.64 131.19
CA PRO A 462 -42.96 -45.02 130.96
C PRO A 462 -43.09 -45.88 132.23
N LYS A 463 -42.55 -45.45 133.39
CA LYS A 463 -42.90 -46.08 134.68
C LYS A 463 -44.33 -45.76 135.08
N ASP A 464 -44.71 -44.49 134.96
CA ASP A 464 -45.93 -43.93 135.57
C ASP A 464 -47.17 -44.26 134.73
N VAL A 465 -46.99 -44.42 133.42
CA VAL A 465 -47.95 -45.05 132.50
C VAL A 465 -48.42 -46.42 133.02
N LYS A 466 -47.58 -47.19 133.75
CA LYS A 466 -47.99 -48.47 134.34
C LYS A 466 -48.95 -48.33 135.53
N ALA A 467 -48.97 -47.18 136.22
CA ALA A 467 -49.96 -46.92 137.26
C ALA A 467 -51.35 -46.72 136.63
N VAL A 468 -51.44 -45.94 135.55
CA VAL A 468 -52.69 -45.71 134.80
C VAL A 468 -53.24 -47.02 134.21
N HIS A 469 -52.37 -47.91 133.73
CA HIS A 469 -52.76 -49.23 133.20
C HIS A 469 -53.43 -50.17 134.22
N LYS A 470 -53.32 -49.89 135.53
CA LYS A 470 -54.03 -50.65 136.57
C LYS A 470 -55.53 -50.28 136.70
N LEU A 471 -56.02 -49.30 135.92
CA LEU A 471 -57.38 -48.77 136.00
C LEU A 471 -58.20 -49.06 134.71
N PRO A 472 -58.43 -50.34 134.35
CA PRO A 472 -58.97 -50.72 133.03
C PRO A 472 -60.39 -50.19 132.78
N ALA A 473 -61.22 -50.03 133.81
CA ALA A 473 -62.57 -49.50 133.67
C ALA A 473 -62.59 -48.01 133.26
N LEU A 474 -61.67 -47.21 133.80
CA LEU A 474 -61.53 -45.79 133.45
C LEU A 474 -60.83 -45.63 132.10
N LEU A 475 -59.82 -46.46 131.79
CA LEU A 475 -59.19 -46.48 130.47
C LEU A 475 -60.18 -46.83 129.35
N LYS A 476 -61.10 -47.78 129.57
CA LYS A 476 -62.16 -48.09 128.59
C LYS A 476 -63.09 -46.88 128.35
N ARG A 477 -63.46 -46.14 129.40
CA ARG A 477 -64.23 -44.88 129.27
C ARG A 477 -63.46 -43.80 128.51
N LEU A 478 -62.16 -43.65 128.78
CA LEU A 478 -61.30 -42.69 128.09
C LEU A 478 -61.18 -43.01 126.59
N HIS A 479 -61.08 -44.29 126.22
CA HIS A 479 -61.01 -44.70 124.82
C HIS A 479 -62.30 -44.35 124.06
N ILE A 480 -63.47 -44.63 124.65
CA ILE A 480 -64.79 -44.27 124.08
C ILE A 480 -64.92 -42.74 123.91
N LEU A 481 -64.51 -41.97 124.93
CA LEU A 481 -64.54 -40.51 124.87
C LEU A 481 -63.59 -39.96 123.78
N ALA A 482 -62.42 -40.57 123.59
CA ALA A 482 -61.51 -40.21 122.51
C ALA A 482 -62.07 -40.55 121.11
N GLU A 483 -62.76 -41.69 120.95
CA GLU A 483 -63.47 -42.01 119.70
C GLU A 483 -64.56 -40.97 119.40
N ASP A 484 -65.41 -40.63 120.38
CA ASP A 484 -66.53 -39.70 120.17
C ASP A 484 -66.07 -38.26 119.90
N LEU A 485 -65.01 -37.79 120.56
CA LEU A 485 -64.39 -36.52 120.21
C LEU A 485 -63.78 -36.55 118.79
N THR A 486 -63.15 -37.67 118.40
CA THR A 486 -62.62 -37.85 117.04
C THR A 486 -63.73 -37.86 115.98
N ARG A 487 -64.87 -38.51 116.27
CA ARG A 487 -66.08 -38.48 115.43
C ARG A 487 -66.59 -37.05 115.27
N LYS A 488 -66.77 -36.31 116.37
CA LYS A 488 -67.24 -34.91 116.35
C LYS A 488 -66.32 -33.98 115.56
N LEU A 489 -65.02 -34.04 115.81
CA LEU A 489 -64.03 -33.19 115.14
C LEU A 489 -63.97 -33.48 113.62
N ASN A 490 -64.21 -34.74 113.21
CA ASN A 490 -64.36 -35.10 111.79
C ASN A 490 -65.69 -34.65 111.17
N ILE A 491 -66.74 -34.43 111.97
CA ILE A 491 -68.01 -33.84 111.52
C ILE A 491 -67.88 -32.32 111.41
N GLU A 492 -67.30 -31.64 112.40
CA GLU A 492 -67.04 -30.19 112.35
C GLU A 492 -66.13 -29.81 111.18
N LYS A 493 -65.11 -30.62 110.88
CA LYS A 493 -64.30 -30.48 109.66
C LYS A 493 -65.10 -30.62 108.36
N ARG A 494 -66.21 -31.36 108.35
CA ARG A 494 -67.11 -31.49 107.17
C ARG A 494 -68.18 -30.40 107.09
N LEU A 495 -68.29 -29.54 108.11
CA LEU A 495 -69.25 -28.43 108.17
C LEU A 495 -68.59 -27.05 108.01
N ASN A 496 -67.26 -26.98 108.03
CA ASN A 496 -66.45 -25.76 107.86
C ASN A 496 -65.64 -25.77 106.55
N PHE A 497 -66.14 -26.45 105.52
CA PHE A 497 -65.59 -26.52 104.16
C PHE A 497 -66.71 -26.38 103.13
#